data_AF-A0A3N7GF29-F1
#
_entry.id   AF-A0A3N7GF29-F1
#
_cell.length_a   1.000
_cell.length_b   1.000
_cell.length_c   1.000
_cell.angle_alpha   90.00
_cell.angle_beta   90.00
_cell.angle_gamma   90.00
#
_symmetry.space_group_name_H-M   'P 1'
#
loop_
_entity.id
_entity.type
_entity.pdbx_description
1 polymer ?
#
loop_
_entity_poly.entity_id
_entity_poly.type
_entity_poly.pdbx_seq_one_letter_code
_entity_poly.pdbx_strand_id
1 'polypeptide(L)'
;MNLDERALLVKLSISTWSARKTDKEVSREITEQKDARSDRGTFRKVLISRDALKKIQKVETAARTTHRTLTLPWNDDGARIITTEGYGHYAKVMRDYRKSMQDAVDEFLEGYDDLVKQAKTELGKLFNAEDYPAPEEIRAKFNFEVEPTQIPVSRDFRAKVSASDAKAIAKDIEARTKARMDHAVKDVWRRVAELTERMFTRLQEYKPREGLHGAEGVFSIEE
;
A
#
# COMPACT_ATOMS: atom_id res chain seq x y z
N MET A 1 -14.24 27.66 13.71
CA MET A 1 -12.86 27.43 13.20
C MET A 1 -12.95 26.29 12.22
N ASN A 2 -12.67 26.53 10.94
CA ASN A 2 -13.06 25.67 9.82
C ASN A 2 -11.88 24.79 9.39
N LEU A 3 -12.06 23.46 9.45
CA LEU A 3 -10.99 22.47 9.26
C LEU A 3 -10.71 22.19 7.77
N ASP A 4 -11.67 22.46 6.89
CA ASP A 4 -11.52 22.39 5.44
C ASP A 4 -10.42 23.32 4.89
N GLU A 5 -10.04 24.34 5.65
CA GLU A 5 -8.91 25.23 5.31
C GLU A 5 -7.56 24.73 5.86
N ARG A 6 -7.57 23.74 6.76
CA ARG A 6 -6.38 23.25 7.49
C ARG A 6 -6.07 21.77 7.25
N ALA A 7 -6.83 21.10 6.41
CA ALA A 7 -6.62 19.70 6.10
C ALA A 7 -6.88 19.39 4.62
N LEU A 8 -6.18 18.37 4.13
CA LEU A 8 -6.25 17.87 2.77
C LEU A 8 -6.55 16.36 2.81
N LEU A 9 -7.16 15.86 1.76
CA LEU A 9 -7.22 14.44 1.49
C LEU A 9 -6.03 14.06 0.61
N VAL A 10 -5.47 12.88 0.84
CA VAL A 10 -4.38 12.32 0.06
C VAL A 10 -4.67 10.86 -0.23
N LYS A 11 -4.47 10.46 -1.48
CA LYS A 11 -4.58 9.07 -1.94
C LYS A 11 -3.24 8.61 -2.51
N LEU A 12 -2.74 7.48 -2.02
CA LEU A 12 -1.52 6.84 -2.51
C LEU A 12 -1.88 5.65 -3.41
N SER A 13 -1.49 5.74 -4.68
CA SER A 13 -1.64 4.69 -5.68
C SER A 13 -0.26 4.15 -6.04
N ILE A 14 0.00 2.88 -5.74
CA ILE A 14 1.23 2.19 -6.16
C ILE A 14 0.83 0.95 -6.94
N SER A 15 1.41 0.79 -8.12
CA SER A 15 1.21 -0.36 -9.01
C SER A 15 2.57 -0.99 -9.30
N THR A 16 2.60 -2.32 -9.31
CA THR A 16 3.85 -3.11 -9.33
C THR A 16 3.64 -4.33 -10.22
N TRP A 17 4.55 -4.61 -11.14
CA TRP A 17 4.49 -5.86 -11.91
C TRP A 17 4.82 -7.05 -10.99
N SER A 18 3.95 -8.05 -10.94
CA SER A 18 4.08 -9.17 -9.99
C SER A 18 4.97 -10.32 -10.44
N ALA A 19 5.50 -10.26 -11.67
CA ALA A 19 6.29 -11.30 -12.35
C ALA A 19 5.68 -12.72 -12.22
N ARG A 20 4.35 -12.82 -12.25
CA ARG A 20 3.63 -14.10 -12.19
C ARG A 20 2.55 -14.12 -13.25
N LYS A 21 2.36 -15.28 -13.86
CA LYS A 21 1.29 -15.50 -14.85
C LYS A 21 0.57 -16.80 -14.53
N THR A 22 -0.75 -16.77 -14.67
CA THR A 22 -1.56 -17.99 -14.67
C THR A 22 -1.39 -18.69 -16.00
N ASP A 23 -0.92 -19.93 -15.97
CA ASP A 23 -0.74 -20.75 -17.17
C ASP A 23 -1.99 -21.59 -17.42
N LYS A 24 -2.82 -21.14 -18.35
CA LYS A 24 -4.11 -21.80 -18.64
C LYS A 24 -3.93 -23.17 -19.26
N GLU A 25 -2.87 -23.38 -20.03
CA GLU A 25 -2.62 -24.64 -20.73
C GLU A 25 -2.20 -25.72 -19.74
N VAL A 26 -1.22 -25.41 -18.89
CA VAL A 26 -0.76 -26.32 -17.83
C VAL A 26 -1.87 -26.56 -16.80
N SER A 27 -2.65 -25.52 -16.46
CA SER A 27 -3.82 -25.70 -15.59
C SER A 27 -4.80 -26.71 -16.17
N ARG A 28 -5.11 -26.59 -17.47
CA ARG A 28 -6.02 -27.51 -18.16
C ARG A 28 -5.46 -28.94 -18.18
N GLU A 29 -4.20 -29.10 -18.57
CA GLU A 29 -3.52 -30.40 -18.61
C GLU A 29 -3.58 -31.12 -17.26
N ILE A 30 -3.26 -30.42 -16.16
CA ILE A 30 -3.29 -31.00 -14.82
C ILE A 30 -4.73 -31.34 -14.41
N THR A 31 -5.71 -30.47 -14.69
CA THR A 31 -7.11 -30.74 -14.32
C THR A 31 -7.67 -31.94 -15.09
N GLU A 32 -7.36 -32.07 -16.38
CA GLU A 32 -7.74 -33.23 -17.20
C GLU A 32 -7.07 -34.51 -16.70
N GLN A 33 -5.78 -34.46 -16.37
CA GLN A 33 -5.04 -35.59 -15.80
C GLN A 33 -5.61 -36.08 -14.45
N LYS A 34 -6.33 -35.21 -13.73
CA LYS A 34 -6.89 -35.51 -12.40
C LYS A 34 -8.41 -35.69 -12.41
N ASP A 35 -9.03 -35.77 -13.58
CA ASP A 35 -10.49 -35.82 -13.74
C ASP A 35 -11.22 -34.71 -12.95
N ALA A 36 -10.56 -33.58 -12.80
CA ALA A 36 -11.07 -32.41 -12.10
C ALA A 36 -11.70 -31.45 -13.10
N ARG A 37 -12.76 -30.75 -12.67
CA ARG A 37 -13.33 -29.67 -13.47
C ARG A 37 -12.30 -28.55 -13.66
N SER A 38 -12.21 -28.01 -14.87
CA SER A 38 -11.18 -27.03 -15.28
C SER A 38 -11.18 -25.71 -14.49
N ASP A 39 -12.27 -25.39 -13.79
CA ASP A 39 -12.39 -24.22 -12.92
C ASP A 39 -11.92 -24.47 -11.47
N ARG A 40 -11.49 -25.69 -11.15
CA ARG A 40 -11.06 -26.10 -9.79
C ARG A 40 -9.55 -26.17 -9.61
N GLY A 41 -8.77 -25.96 -10.67
CA GLY A 41 -7.31 -25.95 -10.62
C GLY A 41 -6.73 -24.73 -11.34
N THR A 42 -5.69 -24.13 -10.78
CA THR A 42 -4.94 -23.06 -11.45
C THR A 42 -3.46 -23.21 -11.16
N PHE A 43 -2.68 -23.33 -12.22
CA PHE A 43 -1.23 -23.30 -12.18
C PHE A 43 -0.75 -21.86 -12.37
N ARG A 44 -0.10 -21.30 -11.36
CA ARG A 44 0.48 -19.96 -11.41
C ARG A 44 1.99 -20.06 -11.41
N LYS A 45 2.61 -19.74 -12.55
CA LYS A 45 4.06 -19.73 -12.68
C LYS A 45 4.65 -18.39 -12.24
N VAL A 46 5.84 -18.49 -11.66
CA VAL A 46 6.70 -17.37 -11.32
C VAL A 46 7.63 -17.17 -12.51
N LEU A 47 7.51 -16.02 -13.18
CA LEU A 47 8.27 -15.72 -14.38
C LEU A 47 9.70 -15.32 -14.06
N ILE A 48 9.89 -14.60 -12.96
CA ILE A 48 11.20 -14.15 -12.48
C ILE A 48 11.24 -14.34 -10.96
N SER A 49 12.41 -14.70 -10.44
CA SER A 49 12.62 -14.88 -9.00
C SER A 49 12.08 -13.70 -8.19
N ARG A 50 11.49 -14.02 -7.03
CA ARG A 50 10.97 -13.02 -6.09
C ARG A 50 12.07 -12.05 -5.62
N ASP A 51 13.31 -12.53 -5.54
CA ASP A 51 14.43 -11.73 -5.06
C ASP A 51 14.74 -10.55 -5.97
N ALA A 52 14.53 -10.70 -7.29
CA ALA A 52 14.72 -9.61 -8.25
C ALA A 52 13.77 -8.41 -8.01
N LEU A 53 12.58 -8.64 -7.45
CA LEU A 53 11.62 -7.59 -7.13
C LEU A 53 11.66 -7.14 -5.66
N LYS A 54 12.53 -7.73 -4.84
CA LYS A 54 12.56 -7.52 -3.39
C LYS A 54 12.86 -6.07 -3.02
N LYS A 55 13.78 -5.42 -3.75
CA LYS A 55 14.13 -4.01 -3.54
C LYS A 55 12.93 -3.09 -3.78
N ILE A 56 12.22 -3.30 -4.90
CA ILE A 56 11.01 -2.55 -5.26
C ILE A 56 9.91 -2.78 -4.21
N GLN A 57 9.66 -4.04 -3.82
CA GLN A 57 8.65 -4.41 -2.81
C GLN A 57 8.94 -3.80 -1.44
N LYS A 58 10.23 -3.68 -1.07
CA LYS A 58 10.65 -3.03 0.18
C LYS A 58 10.28 -1.54 0.17
N VAL A 59 10.56 -0.83 -0.94
CA VAL A 59 10.18 0.58 -1.10
C VAL A 59 8.66 0.75 -1.08
N GLU A 60 7.91 -0.09 -1.79
CA GLU A 60 6.44 -0.05 -1.78
C GLU A 60 5.89 -0.21 -0.36
N THR A 61 6.37 -1.23 0.37
CA THR A 61 5.91 -1.53 1.73
C THR A 61 6.23 -0.38 2.68
N ALA A 62 7.45 0.17 2.60
CA ALA A 62 7.86 1.32 3.40
C ALA A 62 6.98 2.55 3.10
N ALA A 63 6.76 2.87 1.83
CA ALA A 63 5.91 3.98 1.43
C ALA A 63 4.47 3.85 1.93
N ARG A 64 3.85 2.66 1.78
CA ARG A 64 2.49 2.40 2.29
C ARG A 64 2.42 2.51 3.80
N THR A 65 3.42 2.00 4.52
CA THR A 65 3.51 2.12 5.98
C THR A 65 3.64 3.57 6.39
N THR A 66 4.60 4.31 5.83
CA THR A 66 4.78 5.74 6.13
C THR A 66 3.54 6.56 5.79
N HIS A 67 2.85 6.26 4.68
CA HIS A 67 1.58 6.90 4.35
C HIS A 67 0.53 6.68 5.44
N ARG A 68 0.34 5.45 5.92
CA ARG A 68 -0.58 5.14 7.02
C ARG A 68 -0.15 5.81 8.34
N THR A 69 1.16 5.91 8.60
CA THR A 69 1.70 6.51 9.82
C THR A 69 1.42 8.01 9.87
N LEU A 70 1.68 8.72 8.77
CA LEU A 70 1.59 10.18 8.66
C LEU A 70 0.18 10.73 8.38
N THR A 71 -0.80 9.86 8.16
CA THR A 71 -2.16 10.28 7.77
C THR A 71 -3.21 9.48 8.54
N LEU A 72 -4.44 9.99 8.60
CA LEU A 72 -5.56 9.34 9.28
C LEU A 72 -6.56 8.78 8.28
N PRO A 73 -7.28 7.69 8.59
CA PRO A 73 -8.29 7.15 7.70
C PRO A 73 -9.42 8.17 7.48
N TRP A 74 -9.82 8.38 6.21
CA TRP A 74 -10.98 9.20 5.86
C TRP A 74 -12.15 8.35 5.35
N ASN A 75 -11.87 7.41 4.45
CA ASN A 75 -12.84 6.52 3.83
C ASN A 75 -12.21 5.15 3.52
N ASP A 76 -13.06 4.19 3.16
CA ASP A 76 -12.66 2.84 2.73
C ASP A 76 -12.09 2.80 1.30
N ASP A 77 -12.18 3.90 0.54
CA ASP A 77 -11.67 4.04 -0.84
C ASP A 77 -10.15 4.30 -0.92
N GLY A 78 -9.47 4.26 0.24
CA GLY A 78 -8.05 4.50 0.38
C GLY A 78 -7.67 5.98 0.53
N ALA A 79 -8.63 6.91 0.50
CA ALA A 79 -8.37 8.31 0.83
C ALA A 79 -8.07 8.46 2.34
N ARG A 80 -7.08 9.30 2.64
CA ARG A 80 -6.64 9.59 4.00
C ARG A 80 -6.55 11.09 4.23
N ILE A 81 -6.83 11.54 5.44
CA ILE A 81 -6.77 12.96 5.81
C ILE A 81 -5.41 13.29 6.42
N ILE A 82 -4.88 14.45 6.05
CA ILE A 82 -3.63 15.02 6.56
C ILE A 82 -3.81 16.52 6.82
N THR A 83 -3.10 17.07 7.80
CA THR A 83 -3.10 18.52 8.04
C THR A 83 -2.30 19.24 6.95
N THR A 84 -2.69 20.48 6.63
CA THR A 84 -1.96 21.32 5.67
C THR A 84 -0.51 21.54 6.12
N GLU A 85 -0.28 21.68 7.43
CA GLU A 85 1.05 21.81 8.03
C GLU A 85 1.91 20.54 7.82
N GLY A 86 1.32 19.35 8.00
CA GLY A 86 2.02 18.07 7.81
C GLY A 86 2.24 17.69 6.35
N TYR A 87 1.45 18.27 5.42
CA TYR A 87 1.49 17.90 4.01
C TYR A 87 2.86 18.15 3.35
N GLY A 88 3.54 19.24 3.68
CA GLY A 88 4.86 19.55 3.11
C GLY A 88 5.90 18.46 3.39
N HIS A 89 5.96 17.97 4.64
CA HIS A 89 6.83 16.87 5.02
C HIS A 89 6.41 15.57 4.33
N TYR A 90 5.12 15.23 4.37
CA TYR A 90 4.57 14.04 3.72
C TYR A 90 4.88 14.00 2.21
N ALA A 91 4.68 15.11 1.50
CA ALA A 91 4.92 15.21 0.06
C ALA A 91 6.40 15.02 -0.27
N LYS A 92 7.31 15.55 0.56
CA LYS A 92 8.75 15.30 0.40
C LYS A 92 9.07 13.82 0.57
N VAL A 93 8.62 13.20 1.66
CA VAL A 93 8.90 11.78 1.95
C VAL A 93 8.36 10.87 0.84
N MET A 94 7.14 11.13 0.35
CA MET A 94 6.57 10.36 -0.77
C MET A 94 7.33 10.56 -2.08
N ARG A 95 7.87 11.76 -2.34
CA ARG A 95 8.74 12.01 -3.50
C ARG A 95 10.04 11.23 -3.41
N ASP A 96 10.63 11.16 -2.22
CA ASP A 96 11.87 10.40 -1.96
C ASP A 96 11.64 8.89 -2.17
N TYR A 97 10.48 8.36 -1.77
CA TYR A 97 10.07 6.98 -2.08
C TYR A 97 9.79 6.75 -3.56
N ARG A 98 9.10 7.68 -4.24
CA ARG A 98 8.88 7.60 -5.70
C ARG A 98 10.22 7.50 -6.43
N LYS A 99 11.20 8.33 -6.09
CA LYS A 99 12.54 8.28 -6.67
C LYS A 99 13.22 6.94 -6.38
N SER A 100 13.25 6.52 -5.11
CA SER A 100 13.83 5.22 -4.72
C SER A 100 13.21 4.04 -5.46
N MET A 101 11.90 4.10 -5.75
CA MET A 101 11.20 3.08 -6.52
C MET A 101 11.62 3.11 -7.99
N GLN A 102 11.74 4.30 -8.59
CA GLN A 102 12.22 4.47 -9.97
C GLN A 102 13.64 3.93 -10.12
N ASP A 103 14.55 4.32 -9.22
CA ASP A 103 15.95 3.84 -9.22
C ASP A 103 16.01 2.30 -9.09
N ALA A 104 15.16 1.69 -8.25
CA ALA A 104 15.08 0.24 -8.10
C ALA A 104 14.45 -0.47 -9.32
N VAL A 105 13.55 0.19 -10.04
CA VAL A 105 13.00 -0.32 -11.31
C VAL A 105 14.05 -0.25 -12.41
N ASP A 106 14.84 0.82 -12.47
CA ASP A 106 15.93 0.97 -13.45
C ASP A 106 16.96 -0.15 -13.29
N GLU A 107 17.44 -0.39 -12.07
CA GLU A 107 18.36 -1.49 -11.77
C GLU A 107 17.76 -2.88 -12.12
N PHE A 108 16.48 -3.07 -11.83
CA PHE A 108 15.78 -4.31 -12.19
C PHE A 108 15.72 -4.52 -13.72
N LEU A 109 15.48 -3.44 -14.48
CA LEU A 109 15.38 -3.50 -15.93
C LEU A 109 16.73 -3.69 -16.61
N GLU A 110 17.82 -3.15 -16.05
CA GLU A 110 19.19 -3.40 -16.52
C GLU A 110 19.54 -4.89 -16.49
N GLY A 111 19.11 -5.60 -15.44
CA GLY A 111 19.32 -7.06 -15.30
C GLY A 111 18.24 -7.93 -15.95
N TYR A 112 17.24 -7.35 -16.62
CA TYR A 112 16.04 -8.08 -17.03
C TYR A 112 16.32 -9.24 -17.98
N ASP A 113 17.16 -9.02 -19.00
CA ASP A 113 17.47 -10.03 -20.01
C ASP A 113 18.16 -11.26 -19.40
N ASP A 114 19.03 -11.06 -18.42
CA ASP A 114 19.69 -12.15 -17.72
C ASP A 114 18.73 -12.92 -16.81
N LEU A 115 17.77 -12.21 -16.18
CA LEU A 115 16.68 -12.85 -15.43
C LEU A 115 15.79 -13.70 -16.35
N VAL A 116 15.53 -13.28 -17.59
CA VAL A 116 14.79 -14.08 -18.58
C VAL A 116 15.58 -15.33 -18.98
N LYS A 117 16.89 -15.21 -19.21
CA LYS A 117 17.76 -16.37 -19.49
C LYS A 117 17.78 -17.37 -18.33
N GLN A 118 17.89 -16.88 -17.09
CA GLN A 118 17.81 -17.71 -15.90
C GLN A 118 16.45 -18.42 -15.80
N ALA A 119 15.35 -17.68 -16.01
CA ALA A 119 14.02 -18.24 -15.97
C ALA A 119 13.79 -19.33 -17.04
N LYS A 120 14.40 -19.20 -18.22
CA LYS A 120 14.37 -20.25 -19.25
C LYS A 120 14.97 -21.57 -18.76
N THR A 121 16.06 -21.49 -17.99
CA THR A 121 16.71 -22.67 -17.40
C THR A 121 15.87 -23.24 -16.25
N GLU A 122 15.34 -22.38 -15.37
CA GLU A 122 14.59 -22.80 -14.17
C GLU A 122 13.20 -23.36 -14.51
N LEU A 123 12.47 -22.74 -15.45
CA LEU A 123 11.12 -23.16 -15.83
C LEU A 123 11.12 -24.35 -16.81
N GLY A 124 12.23 -24.58 -17.52
CA GLY A 124 12.33 -25.65 -18.52
C GLY A 124 11.18 -25.60 -19.52
N LYS A 125 10.38 -26.67 -19.59
CA LYS A 125 9.24 -26.78 -20.52
C LYS A 125 8.09 -25.80 -20.24
N LEU A 126 8.05 -25.19 -19.05
CA LEU A 126 7.03 -24.20 -18.68
C LEU A 126 7.38 -22.78 -19.16
N PHE A 127 8.60 -22.59 -19.68
CA PHE A 127 9.03 -21.32 -20.23
C PHE A 127 8.29 -21.01 -21.52
N ASN A 128 7.65 -19.84 -21.56
CA ASN A 128 7.10 -19.27 -22.78
C ASN A 128 7.65 -17.85 -22.94
N ALA A 129 8.31 -17.56 -24.06
CA ALA A 129 8.91 -16.27 -24.34
C ALA A 129 7.87 -15.13 -24.40
N GLU A 130 6.64 -15.41 -24.83
CA GLU A 130 5.56 -14.42 -24.91
C GLU A 130 5.06 -13.94 -23.53
N ASP A 131 5.47 -14.62 -22.45
CA ASP A 131 5.14 -14.22 -21.09
C ASP A 131 6.02 -13.08 -20.55
N TYR A 132 7.07 -12.72 -21.29
CA TYR A 132 8.10 -11.74 -20.93
C TYR A 132 7.96 -10.50 -21.84
N PRO A 133 7.23 -9.46 -21.39
CA PRO A 133 7.06 -8.23 -22.17
C PRO A 133 8.38 -7.47 -22.31
N ALA A 134 8.44 -6.53 -23.26
CA ALA A 134 9.59 -5.66 -23.42
C ALA A 134 9.86 -4.82 -22.14
N PRO A 135 11.12 -4.43 -21.85
CA PRO A 135 11.46 -3.62 -20.68
C PRO A 135 10.61 -2.37 -20.50
N GLU A 136 10.27 -1.67 -21.60
CA GLU A 136 9.43 -0.47 -21.57
C GLU A 136 7.98 -0.75 -21.14
N GLU A 137 7.41 -1.88 -21.57
CA GLU A 137 6.07 -2.31 -21.14
C GLU A 137 6.06 -2.69 -19.66
N ILE A 138 7.17 -3.23 -19.15
CA ILE A 138 7.32 -3.56 -17.74
C ILE A 138 7.48 -2.28 -16.91
N ARG A 139 8.29 -1.34 -17.37
CA ARG A 139 8.43 -0.01 -16.75
C ARG A 139 7.07 0.66 -16.57
N ALA A 140 6.22 0.64 -17.60
CA ALA A 140 4.88 1.23 -17.55
C ALA A 140 3.93 0.58 -16.52
N LYS A 141 4.22 -0.66 -16.07
CA LYS A 141 3.44 -1.33 -15.01
C LYS A 141 3.82 -0.91 -13.60
N PHE A 142 4.95 -0.19 -13.45
CA PHE A 142 5.33 0.42 -12.19
C PHE A 142 4.82 1.86 -12.14
N ASN A 143 3.89 2.11 -11.22
CA ASN A 143 3.37 3.45 -10.97
C ASN A 143 3.48 3.77 -9.48
N PHE A 144 3.76 5.03 -9.17
CA PHE A 144 3.72 5.58 -7.83
C PHE A 144 3.13 6.97 -7.93
N GLU A 145 1.97 7.19 -7.33
CA GLU A 145 1.24 8.43 -7.45
C GLU A 145 0.61 8.83 -6.12
N VAL A 146 0.69 10.13 -5.83
CA VAL A 146 0.07 10.76 -4.68
C VAL A 146 -0.86 11.84 -5.20
N GLU A 147 -2.14 11.69 -4.92
CA GLU A 147 -3.18 12.61 -5.37
C GLU A 147 -3.71 13.40 -4.16
N PRO A 148 -3.31 14.68 -4.00
CA PRO A 148 -3.91 15.56 -3.01
C PRO A 148 -5.26 16.09 -3.52
N THR A 149 -6.31 15.96 -2.71
CA THR A 149 -7.64 16.48 -3.01
C THR A 149 -8.20 17.28 -1.84
N GLN A 150 -9.13 18.19 -2.12
CA GLN A 150 -9.78 18.99 -1.10
C GLN A 150 -10.84 18.17 -0.36
N ILE A 151 -11.07 18.51 0.92
CA ILE A 151 -12.18 17.94 1.67
C ILE A 151 -13.50 18.46 1.05
N PRO A 152 -14.47 17.60 0.75
CA PRO A 152 -15.76 18.04 0.24
C PRO A 152 -16.46 18.96 1.24
N VAL A 153 -16.82 20.17 0.81
CA VAL A 153 -17.57 21.14 1.63
C VAL A 153 -18.90 21.49 0.96
N SER A 154 -19.95 21.64 1.77
CA SER A 154 -21.30 21.97 1.29
C SER A 154 -21.33 23.27 0.49
N ARG A 155 -20.49 24.25 0.85
CA ARG A 155 -20.35 25.55 0.15
C ARG A 155 -19.85 25.46 -1.29
N ASP A 156 -19.17 24.37 -1.67
CA ASP A 156 -18.61 24.19 -3.01
C ASP A 156 -19.47 23.27 -3.91
N PHE A 157 -20.72 23.01 -3.51
CA PHE A 157 -21.65 22.23 -4.31
C PHE A 157 -22.26 23.07 -5.45
N ARG A 158 -21.72 22.93 -6.67
CA ARG A 158 -22.08 23.76 -7.85
C ARG A 158 -23.05 23.10 -8.84
N ALA A 159 -23.83 22.10 -8.41
CA ALA A 159 -24.76 21.40 -9.31
C ALA A 159 -26.07 22.17 -9.53
N LYS A 160 -26.61 22.13 -10.75
CA LYS A 160 -27.96 22.64 -11.06
C LYS A 160 -29.02 21.65 -10.56
N VAL A 161 -29.39 21.76 -9.29
CA VAL A 161 -30.46 20.97 -8.66
C VAL A 161 -31.52 21.89 -8.05
N SER A 162 -32.68 21.33 -7.68
CA SER A 162 -33.72 22.10 -6.99
C SER A 162 -33.21 22.63 -5.64
N ALA A 163 -33.76 23.75 -5.14
CA ALA A 163 -33.31 24.33 -3.89
C ALA A 163 -33.52 23.40 -2.67
N SER A 164 -34.56 22.57 -2.69
CA SER A 164 -34.80 21.56 -1.65
C SER A 164 -33.76 20.45 -1.69
N ASP A 165 -33.40 19.97 -2.88
CA ASP A 165 -32.42 18.90 -3.05
C ASP A 165 -31.00 19.40 -2.73
N ALA A 166 -30.65 20.62 -3.15
CA ALA A 166 -29.40 21.27 -2.79
C ALA A 166 -29.21 21.31 -1.26
N LYS A 167 -30.26 21.70 -0.52
CA LYS A 167 -30.22 21.77 0.95
C LYS A 167 -30.09 20.40 1.59
N ALA A 168 -30.78 19.39 1.06
CA ALA A 168 -30.69 18.01 1.54
C ALA A 168 -29.28 17.43 1.33
N ILE A 169 -28.72 17.63 0.13
CA ILE A 169 -27.36 17.18 -0.23
C ILE A 169 -26.30 17.89 0.62
N ALA A 170 -26.42 19.21 0.80
CA ALA A 170 -25.50 19.98 1.65
C ALA A 170 -25.46 19.43 3.09
N LYS A 171 -26.63 19.16 3.66
CA LYS A 171 -26.76 18.58 5.00
C LYS A 171 -26.14 17.17 5.09
N ASP A 172 -26.31 16.36 4.06
CA ASP A 172 -25.71 15.02 3.98
C ASP A 172 -24.18 15.08 3.86
N ILE A 173 -23.62 16.00 3.05
CA ILE A 173 -22.18 16.25 2.96
C ILE A 173 -21.60 16.61 4.33
N GLU A 174 -22.24 17.55 5.04
CA GLU A 174 -21.82 17.96 6.38
C GLU A 174 -21.87 16.82 7.39
N ALA A 175 -22.98 16.05 7.40
CA ALA A 175 -23.15 14.91 8.30
C ALA A 175 -22.08 13.84 8.07
N ARG A 176 -21.80 13.49 6.81
CA ARG A 176 -20.77 12.49 6.44
C ARG A 176 -19.37 12.98 6.80
N THR A 177 -19.07 14.24 6.50
CA THR A 177 -17.78 14.86 6.83
C THR A 177 -17.55 14.82 8.34
N LYS A 178 -18.55 15.20 9.14
CA LYS A 178 -18.47 15.12 10.60
C LYS A 178 -18.27 13.69 11.12
N ALA A 179 -19.03 12.73 10.62
CA ALA A 179 -18.90 11.32 11.04
C ALA A 179 -17.50 10.75 10.75
N ARG A 180 -16.93 11.08 9.59
CA ARG A 180 -15.56 10.69 9.21
C ARG A 180 -14.51 11.35 10.09
N MET A 181 -14.72 12.61 10.46
CA MET A 181 -13.85 13.30 11.41
C MET A 181 -13.88 12.64 12.79
N ASP A 182 -15.06 12.33 13.30
CA ASP A 182 -15.20 11.64 14.58
C ASP A 182 -14.48 10.28 14.56
N HIS A 183 -14.56 9.57 13.43
CA HIS A 183 -13.82 8.32 13.21
C HIS A 183 -12.29 8.54 13.17
N ALA A 184 -11.80 9.56 12.46
CA ALA A 184 -10.38 9.89 12.41
C ALA A 184 -9.82 10.27 13.80
N VAL A 185 -10.58 11.02 14.61
CA VAL A 185 -10.20 11.36 15.99
C VAL A 185 -10.18 10.11 16.87
N LYS A 186 -11.17 9.22 16.75
CA LYS A 186 -11.16 7.92 17.45
C LYS A 186 -9.95 7.07 17.06
N ASP A 187 -9.55 7.06 15.79
CA ASP A 187 -8.35 6.36 15.34
C ASP A 187 -7.07 6.89 16.02
N VAL A 188 -6.93 8.21 16.15
CA VAL A 188 -5.81 8.82 16.90
C VAL A 188 -5.80 8.35 18.34
N TRP A 189 -6.94 8.42 19.04
CA TRP A 189 -7.05 7.97 20.43
C TRP A 189 -6.72 6.49 20.58
N ARG A 190 -7.24 5.65 19.67
CA ARG A 190 -6.92 4.23 19.64
C ARG A 190 -5.41 4.00 19.48
N ARG A 191 -4.76 4.68 18.54
CA ARG A 191 -3.30 4.55 18.33
C ARG A 191 -2.49 4.93 19.56
N VAL A 192 -2.88 6.00 20.25
CA VAL A 192 -2.24 6.41 21.50
C VAL A 192 -2.46 5.37 22.59
N ALA A 193 -3.71 4.91 22.78
CA ALA A 193 -4.06 3.90 23.77
C ALA A 193 -3.31 2.58 23.53
N GLU A 194 -3.29 2.07 22.30
CA GLU A 194 -2.56 0.85 21.92
C GLU A 194 -1.05 0.99 22.18
N LEU A 195 -0.47 2.16 21.90
CA LEU A 195 0.95 2.39 22.16
C LEU A 195 1.23 2.39 23.66
N THR A 196 0.43 3.11 24.45
CA THR A 196 0.57 3.16 25.91
C THR A 196 0.33 1.80 26.55
N GLU A 197 -0.63 1.01 26.06
CA GLU A 197 -0.89 -0.36 26.51
C GLU A 197 0.32 -1.25 26.22
N ARG A 198 0.87 -1.22 25.00
CA ARG A 198 2.10 -1.96 24.67
C ARG A 198 3.27 -1.57 25.57
N MET A 199 3.42 -0.28 25.88
CA MET A 199 4.43 0.19 26.82
C MET A 199 4.19 -0.36 28.23
N PHE A 200 2.96 -0.31 28.72
CA PHE A 200 2.58 -0.82 30.03
C PHE A 200 2.82 -2.33 30.15
N THR A 201 2.37 -3.13 29.18
CA THR A 201 2.59 -4.59 29.15
C THR A 201 4.09 -4.91 29.16
N ARG A 202 4.88 -4.24 28.31
CA ARG A 202 6.34 -4.47 28.27
C ARG A 202 7.03 -4.06 29.57
N LEU A 203 6.57 -3.00 30.23
CA LEU A 203 7.08 -2.60 31.55
C LEU A 203 6.71 -3.60 32.65
N GLN A 204 5.54 -4.26 32.56
CA GLN A 204 5.16 -5.33 33.48
C GLN A 204 5.98 -6.61 33.26
N GLU A 205 6.32 -6.92 32.01
CA GLU A 205 7.14 -8.07 31.63
C GLU A 205 8.63 -7.88 31.92
N TYR A 206 9.07 -6.62 32.06
CA TYR A 206 10.46 -6.30 32.35
C TYR A 206 10.86 -6.74 33.76
N LYS A 207 11.80 -7.68 33.84
CA LYS A 207 12.46 -8.05 35.09
C LYS A 207 13.88 -7.50 35.09
N PRO A 208 14.21 -6.58 36.03
CA PRO A 208 15.56 -6.07 36.15
C PRO A 208 16.52 -7.19 36.53
N ARG A 209 17.79 -7.02 36.14
CA ARG A 209 18.84 -8.01 36.36
C ARG A 209 19.10 -8.23 37.86
N GLU A 210 18.83 -9.43 38.35
CA GLU A 210 19.22 -9.88 39.70
C GLU A 210 20.33 -10.94 39.62
N GLY A 211 21.53 -10.60 40.11
CA GLY A 211 22.66 -11.53 40.22
C GLY A 211 23.23 -12.00 38.87
N LEU A 212 23.45 -13.32 38.74
CA LEU A 212 24.03 -13.97 37.55
C LEU A 212 23.00 -14.19 36.42
N HIS A 213 21.71 -13.99 36.67
CA HIS A 213 20.67 -14.07 35.64
C HIS A 213 20.61 -12.75 34.86
N GLY A 214 20.47 -12.82 33.53
CA GLY A 214 20.31 -11.64 32.67
C GLY A 214 18.97 -10.94 32.90
N ALA A 215 18.83 -9.68 32.46
CA ALA A 215 17.52 -9.02 32.46
C ALA A 215 16.57 -9.76 31.51
N GLU A 216 15.32 -9.97 31.92
CA GLU A 216 14.27 -10.58 31.10
C GLU A 216 13.32 -9.47 30.60
N GLY A 217 12.77 -9.61 29.40
CA GLY A 217 11.85 -8.60 28.83
C GLY A 217 12.53 -7.29 28.40
N VAL A 218 13.80 -7.36 27.96
CA VAL A 218 14.60 -6.18 27.61
C VAL A 218 14.07 -5.48 26.35
N PHE A 219 14.20 -4.14 26.34
CA PHE A 219 13.91 -3.27 25.21
C PHE A 219 14.76 -3.63 23.97
N SER A 220 14.25 -4.47 23.06
CA SER A 220 14.78 -4.55 21.70
C SER A 220 14.02 -3.58 20.80
N ILE A 221 14.69 -2.49 20.42
CA ILE A 221 14.30 -1.66 19.29
C ILE A 221 14.89 -2.34 18.07
N GLU A 222 14.13 -3.18 17.38
CA GLU A 222 14.53 -3.67 16.05
C GLU A 222 14.43 -2.49 15.07
N GLU A 223 15.57 -2.15 14.43
CA GLU A 223 15.71 -1.13 13.38
C GLU A 223 15.00 -1.50 12.06
#